data_AF-A0A849N8Z6-F1
#
_entry.id   AF-A0A849N8Z6-F1
#
_cell.length_a   1.000
_cell.length_b   1.000
_cell.length_c   1.000
_cell.angle_alpha   90.00
_cell.angle_beta   90.00
_cell.angle_gamma   90.00
#
_symmetry.space_group_name_H-M   'P 1'
#
loop_
_entity.id
_entity.type
_entity.pdbx_description
1 polymer ?
#
loop_
_entity_poly.entity_id
_entity_poly.type
_entity_poly.pdbx_seq_one_letter_code
_entity_poly.pdbx_strand_id
1 'polypeptide(L)'
;MELVGYARVSTREERQVFDRQIDALRAAGCQRIFDDRGSGANADRPGLKGCLDYLRRGDVLVVLDLDHLGRLAGELIRLVDALEGRGIGFRALNADFDTTTPMGRAFLQIQAAFAEMERNVIRQRVKEGLAAARARGRKGGRPRRMTPERLRYAQHLMADGSRSVPAICRELGGVPASTLYHYLHADGTLKAPGLALLGAGRAAERPPHAS
;
A
#
# COMPACT_ATOMS: atom_id res chain seq x y z
N MET A 1 11.14 14.08 31.72
CA MET A 1 10.49 12.81 31.39
C MET A 1 9.04 12.95 31.78
N GLU A 2 8.18 13.25 30.81
CA GLU A 2 6.73 13.35 31.01
C GLU A 2 6.06 12.05 30.54
N LEU A 3 5.02 11.62 31.26
CA LEU A 3 4.14 10.54 30.83
C LEU A 3 2.93 11.14 30.11
N VAL A 4 2.75 10.78 28.85
CA VAL A 4 1.65 11.27 28.02
C VAL A 4 0.76 10.10 27.65
N GLY A 5 -0.50 10.17 28.06
CA GLY A 5 -1.49 9.12 27.83
C GLY A 5 -2.16 9.26 26.46
N TYR A 6 -2.50 8.12 25.86
CA TYR A 6 -3.42 8.07 24.73
C TYR A 6 -4.51 7.02 24.97
N ALA A 7 -5.76 7.43 24.77
CA ALA A 7 -6.95 6.60 24.93
C ALA A 7 -7.76 6.54 23.64
N ARG A 8 -8.41 5.41 23.38
CA ARG A 8 -9.30 5.28 22.22
C ARG A 8 -10.51 4.43 22.56
N VAL A 9 -11.68 4.89 22.10
CA VAL A 9 -12.90 4.09 22.12
C VAL A 9 -13.59 4.06 20.77
N SER A 10 -14.15 2.90 20.45
CA SER A 10 -15.07 2.73 19.33
C SER A 10 -16.47 3.21 19.73
N THR A 11 -17.27 3.67 18.77
CA THR A 11 -18.64 4.20 19.00
C THR A 11 -19.64 3.23 19.63
N ARG A 12 -19.23 1.98 19.90
CA ARG A 12 -20.04 0.94 20.58
C ARG A 12 -19.54 0.60 21.99
N GLU A 13 -18.40 1.10 22.41
CA GLU A 13 -17.91 0.92 23.78
C GLU A 13 -18.54 1.97 24.69
N GLU A 14 -19.22 1.49 25.74
CA GLU A 14 -19.91 2.31 26.72
C GLU A 14 -18.97 3.34 27.38
N ARG A 15 -19.51 4.49 27.77
CA ARG A 15 -18.81 5.57 28.49
C ARG A 15 -17.92 5.06 29.64
N GLN A 16 -18.35 3.99 30.31
CA GLN A 16 -17.61 3.34 31.40
C GLN A 16 -16.25 2.74 30.97
N VAL A 17 -16.12 2.25 29.74
CA VAL A 17 -14.86 1.70 29.22
C VAL A 17 -13.85 2.82 28.96
N PHE A 18 -14.33 3.96 28.47
CA PHE A 18 -13.51 5.16 28.26
C PHE A 18 -13.01 5.73 29.59
N ASP A 19 -13.92 5.89 30.56
CA ASP A 19 -13.56 6.46 31.87
C ASP A 19 -12.51 5.58 32.58
N ARG A 20 -12.63 4.25 32.49
CA ARG A 20 -11.60 3.32 32.99
C ARG A 20 -10.23 3.49 32.34
N GLN A 21 -10.16 3.75 31.03
CA GLN A 21 -8.89 4.03 30.36
C GLN A 21 -8.27 5.31 30.91
N ILE A 22 -9.06 6.38 31.01
CA ILE A 22 -8.57 7.67 31.50
C ILE A 22 -8.09 7.55 32.95
N ASP A 23 -8.85 6.86 33.80
CA ASP A 23 -8.50 6.65 35.21
C ASP A 23 -7.21 5.83 35.35
N ALA A 24 -7.04 4.77 34.55
CA ALA A 24 -5.81 3.98 34.54
C ALA A 24 -4.59 4.80 34.08
N LEU A 25 -4.75 5.62 33.03
CA LEU A 25 -3.69 6.51 32.54
C LEU A 25 -3.32 7.58 33.57
N ARG A 26 -4.30 8.17 34.25
CA ARG A 26 -4.06 9.11 35.36
C ARG A 26 -3.36 8.44 36.53
N ALA A 27 -3.80 7.24 36.92
CA ALA A 27 -3.17 6.45 37.98
C ALA A 27 -1.72 6.08 37.64
N ALA A 28 -1.41 5.87 36.36
CA ALA A 28 -0.05 5.66 35.87
C ALA A 28 0.82 6.94 35.87
N GLY A 29 0.25 8.11 36.20
CA GLY A 29 0.97 9.38 36.27
C GLY A 29 0.96 10.19 34.97
N CYS A 30 0.08 9.88 34.01
CA CYS A 30 -0.05 10.65 32.77
C CYS A 30 -0.64 12.03 33.07
N GLN A 31 0.15 13.09 32.85
CA GLN A 31 -0.29 14.46 33.10
C GLN A 31 -1.18 15.00 31.99
N ARG A 32 -0.87 14.60 30.75
CA ARG A 32 -1.63 14.95 29.57
C ARG A 32 -2.14 13.69 28.89
N ILE A 33 -3.43 13.66 28.56
CA ILE A 33 -4.07 12.53 27.90
C ILE A 33 -4.75 13.03 26.63
N PHE A 34 -4.45 12.38 25.51
CA PHE A 34 -5.11 12.60 24.23
C PHE A 34 -6.11 11.47 23.98
N ASP A 35 -7.26 11.77 23.37
CA ASP A 35 -8.25 10.76 23.05
C ASP A 35 -8.75 10.85 21.60
N ASP A 36 -9.09 9.68 21.05
CA ASP A 36 -9.83 9.56 19.80
C ASP A 36 -11.13 8.76 20.01
N ARG A 37 -12.22 9.26 19.43
CA ARG A 37 -13.56 8.65 19.48
C ARG A 37 -14.02 8.33 18.07
N GLY A 38 -14.13 7.05 17.72
CA GLY A 38 -14.58 6.66 16.39
C GLY A 38 -14.42 5.17 16.06
N SER A 39 -15.42 4.62 15.34
CA SER A 39 -15.35 3.28 14.76
C SER A 39 -14.64 3.30 13.40
N GLY A 40 -13.74 2.34 13.18
CA GLY A 40 -13.20 2.02 11.85
C GLY A 40 -11.68 2.11 11.73
N ALA A 41 -11.15 1.39 10.74
CA ALA A 41 -9.72 1.35 10.40
C ALA A 41 -9.18 2.69 9.85
N ASN A 42 -10.07 3.52 9.27
CA ASN A 42 -9.78 4.80 8.62
C ASN A 42 -10.49 5.99 9.28
N ALA A 43 -10.88 5.91 10.55
CA ALA A 43 -11.24 7.12 11.27
C ALA A 43 -9.95 7.93 11.42
N ASP A 44 -9.93 9.16 10.87
CA ASP A 44 -8.87 10.13 11.15
C ASP A 44 -8.59 10.10 12.67
N ARG A 45 -7.31 10.01 13.04
CA ARG A 45 -6.87 9.91 14.45
C ARG A 45 -6.21 11.21 14.88
N PRO A 46 -6.95 12.33 14.94
CA PRO A 46 -6.39 13.62 15.29
C PRO A 46 -5.83 13.62 16.72
N GLY A 47 -6.41 12.85 17.64
CA GLY A 47 -5.92 12.68 19.01
C GLY A 47 -4.55 12.01 19.04
N LEU A 48 -4.39 10.87 18.36
CA LEU A 48 -3.09 10.20 18.25
C LEU A 48 -2.07 11.10 17.56
N LYS A 49 -2.44 11.75 16.47
CA LYS A 49 -1.55 12.66 15.74
C LYS A 49 -1.09 13.82 16.64
N GLY A 50 -2.02 14.48 17.32
CA GLY A 50 -1.71 15.55 18.27
C GLY A 50 -0.83 15.08 19.43
N CYS A 51 -1.03 13.85 19.91
CA CYS A 51 -0.17 13.23 20.91
C CYS A 51 1.26 13.05 20.39
N LEU A 52 1.41 12.49 19.18
CA LEU A 52 2.71 12.28 18.55
C LEU A 52 3.45 13.58 18.23
N ASP A 53 2.73 14.65 17.90
CA ASP A 53 3.28 15.98 17.66
C ASP A 53 3.68 16.67 18.98
N TYR A 54 3.00 16.37 20.09
CA TYR A 54 3.32 16.91 21.41
C TYR A 54 4.57 16.27 22.03
N LEU A 55 4.75 14.96 21.87
CA LEU A 55 5.83 14.19 22.48
C LEU A 55 7.23 14.66 22.07
N ARG A 56 8.12 14.78 23.06
CA ARG A 56 9.53 15.17 22.87
C ARG A 56 10.46 14.06 23.33
N ARG A 57 11.73 14.16 22.91
CA ARG A 57 12.77 13.24 23.33
C ARG A 57 12.82 13.15 24.87
N GLY A 58 12.81 11.93 25.40
CA GLY A 58 12.80 11.65 26.82
C GLY A 58 11.41 11.56 27.46
N ASP A 59 10.33 11.80 26.70
CA ASP A 59 8.96 11.51 27.14
C ASP A 59 8.60 10.04 26.91
N VAL A 60 7.48 9.61 27.48
CA VAL A 60 6.94 8.25 27.31
C VAL A 60 5.49 8.34 26.88
N LEU A 61 5.16 7.72 25.75
CA LEU A 61 3.78 7.46 25.34
C LEU A 61 3.24 6.28 26.15
N VAL A 62 2.13 6.49 26.85
CA VAL A 62 1.47 5.48 27.67
C VAL A 62 0.09 5.17 27.08
N VAL A 63 -0.21 3.88 26.93
CA VAL A 63 -1.54 3.38 26.55
C VAL A 63 -1.99 2.30 27.53
N LEU A 64 -3.31 2.10 27.65
CA LEU A 64 -3.83 1.00 28.48
C LEU A 64 -3.50 -0.36 27.84
N ASP A 65 -3.99 -0.55 26.62
CA ASP A 65 -3.82 -1.74 25.78
C ASP A 65 -3.26 -1.39 24.39
N LEU A 66 -2.59 -2.37 23.77
CA LEU A 66 -1.99 -2.24 22.44
C LEU A 66 -3.03 -2.04 21.33
N ASP A 67 -4.24 -2.58 21.52
CA ASP A 67 -5.35 -2.51 20.56
C ASP A 67 -5.80 -1.06 20.28
N HIS A 68 -5.51 -0.12 21.18
CA HIS A 68 -5.85 1.30 21.00
C HIS A 68 -5.00 1.98 19.92
N LEU A 69 -3.81 1.46 19.61
CA LEU A 69 -2.89 2.01 18.62
C LEU A 69 -3.04 1.40 17.22
N GLY A 70 -3.73 0.28 17.09
CA GLY A 70 -4.04 -0.32 15.79
C GLY A 70 -4.32 -1.81 15.90
N ARG A 71 -5.18 -2.32 15.00
CA ARG A 71 -5.51 -3.75 14.92
C ARG A 71 -4.42 -4.60 14.27
N LEU A 72 -3.43 -3.96 13.66
CA LEU A 72 -2.38 -4.65 12.91
C LEU A 72 -1.06 -4.55 13.68
N ALA A 73 -0.51 -5.70 14.09
CA ALA A 73 0.78 -5.80 14.78
C ALA A 73 1.91 -5.01 14.06
N GLY A 74 1.89 -4.99 12.72
CA GLY A 74 2.87 -4.23 11.92
C GLY A 74 2.71 -2.71 11.97
N GLU A 75 1.55 -2.16 12.32
CA GLU A 75 1.39 -0.72 12.58
C GLU A 75 1.97 -0.34 13.93
N LEU A 76 1.71 -1.15 14.96
CA LEU A 76 2.28 -0.96 16.29
C LEU A 76 3.81 -0.99 16.26
N ILE A 77 4.41 -2.01 15.63
CA ILE A 77 5.89 -2.12 15.54
C ILE A 77 6.48 -0.88 14.88
N ARG A 78 5.90 -0.40 13.78
CA ARG A 78 6.36 0.81 13.09
C ARG A 78 6.22 2.07 13.94
N LEU A 79 5.14 2.18 14.71
CA LEU A 79 4.94 3.30 15.61
C LEU A 79 5.99 3.32 16.71
N VAL A 80 6.21 2.18 17.37
CA VAL A 80 7.18 2.08 18.46
C VAL A 80 8.62 2.31 17.96
N ASP A 81 8.98 1.77 16.80
CA ASP A 81 10.28 2.03 16.14
C ASP A 81 10.47 3.53 15.82
N ALA A 82 9.42 4.20 15.33
CA ALA A 82 9.46 5.65 15.09
C ALA A 82 9.59 6.47 16.38
N LEU A 83 8.98 6.03 17.48
CA LEU A 83 9.14 6.66 18.80
C LEU A 83 10.56 6.46 19.33
N GLU A 84 11.12 5.24 19.22
CA GLU A 84 12.49 4.94 19.62
C GLU A 84 13.51 5.77 18.85
N GLY A 85 13.34 5.91 17.52
CA GLY A 85 14.19 6.77 16.68
C GLY A 85 14.15 8.26 17.07
N ARG A 86 13.06 8.71 17.72
CA ARG A 86 12.93 10.06 18.30
C ARG A 86 13.41 10.14 19.75
N GLY A 87 13.85 9.02 20.34
CA GLY A 87 14.21 8.90 21.75
C GLY A 87 13.01 9.07 22.69
N ILE A 88 11.82 8.65 22.26
CA ILE A 88 10.58 8.65 23.04
C ILE A 88 10.31 7.20 23.48
N GLY A 89 10.03 7.02 24.77
CA GLY A 89 9.64 5.74 25.33
C GLY A 89 8.21 5.36 24.98
N PHE A 90 7.90 4.08 25.09
CA PHE A 90 6.57 3.54 24.89
C PHE A 90 6.23 2.56 26.01
N ARG A 91 5.03 2.69 26.57
CA ARG A 91 4.55 1.82 27.65
C ARG A 91 3.08 1.43 27.44
N ALA A 92 2.79 0.15 27.57
CA ALA A 92 1.43 -0.40 27.63
C ALA A 92 1.18 -1.00 29.02
N LEU A 93 0.13 -0.53 29.69
CA LEU A 93 -0.11 -0.85 31.11
C LEU A 93 -0.54 -2.31 31.33
N ASN A 94 -1.46 -2.83 30.53
CA ASN A 94 -2.01 -4.18 30.71
C ASN A 94 -1.12 -5.28 30.13
N ALA A 95 -0.32 -4.95 29.11
CA ALA A 95 0.59 -5.90 28.46
C ALA A 95 1.96 -5.99 29.15
N ASP A 96 2.17 -5.24 30.24
CA ASP A 96 3.46 -5.05 30.93
C ASP A 96 4.63 -4.84 29.95
N PHE A 97 4.38 -4.00 28.94
CA PHE A 97 5.34 -3.75 27.87
C PHE A 97 5.88 -2.34 28.00
N ASP A 98 7.18 -2.22 28.28
CA ASP A 98 7.83 -0.93 28.53
C ASP A 98 9.20 -0.85 27.84
N THR A 99 9.28 -0.04 26.77
CA THR A 99 10.52 0.17 26.00
C THR A 99 11.52 1.12 26.68
N THR A 100 11.18 1.69 27.83
CA THR A 100 12.17 2.38 28.67
C THR A 100 13.08 1.39 29.40
N THR A 101 12.67 0.13 29.53
CA THR A 101 13.47 -0.95 30.12
C THR A 101 14.37 -1.63 29.06
N PRO A 102 15.55 -2.17 29.45
CA PRO A 102 16.39 -2.96 28.54
C PRO A 102 15.66 -4.19 27.97
N MET A 103 14.82 -4.84 28.77
CA MET A 103 14.07 -6.04 28.38
C MET A 103 12.99 -5.71 27.34
N GLY A 104 12.23 -4.63 27.53
CA GLY A 104 11.22 -4.20 26.57
C GLY A 104 11.82 -3.76 25.24
N ARG A 105 12.99 -3.10 25.25
CA ARG A 105 13.73 -2.79 24.00
C ARG A 105 14.17 -4.06 23.27
N ALA A 106 14.73 -5.03 23.99
CA ALA A 106 15.16 -6.30 23.39
C ALA A 106 13.96 -7.06 22.78
N PHE A 107 12.82 -7.10 23.47
CA PHE A 107 11.60 -7.71 22.94
C PHE A 107 11.11 -7.01 21.67
N LEU A 108 11.14 -5.68 21.63
CA LEU A 108 10.78 -4.93 20.43
C LEU A 108 11.65 -5.29 19.22
N GLN A 109 12.97 -5.38 19.43
CA GLN A 109 13.92 -5.74 18.37
C GLN A 109 13.65 -7.15 17.83
N ILE A 110 13.35 -8.11 18.71
CA ILE A 110 12.96 -9.47 18.31
C ILE A 110 11.69 -9.43 17.46
N GLN A 111 10.65 -8.71 17.91
CA GLN A 111 9.39 -8.59 17.17
C GLN A 111 9.57 -7.92 15.81
N ALA A 112 10.44 -6.90 15.72
CA ALA A 112 10.78 -6.24 14.47
C ALA A 112 11.45 -7.22 13.49
N ALA A 113 12.38 -8.04 13.97
CA ALA A 113 13.02 -9.08 13.17
C ALA A 113 12.03 -10.14 12.67
N PHE A 114 11.10 -10.59 13.52
CA PHE A 114 10.01 -11.49 13.12
C PHE A 114 9.12 -10.87 12.03
N ALA A 115 8.71 -9.61 12.20
CA ALA A 115 7.89 -8.91 11.21
C ALA A 115 8.62 -8.67 9.88
N GLU A 116 9.95 -8.51 9.88
CA GLU A 116 10.77 -8.49 8.67
C GLU A 116 10.82 -9.87 8.01
N MET A 117 11.06 -10.93 8.79
CA MET A 117 11.08 -12.30 8.30
C MET A 117 9.76 -12.68 7.61
N GLU A 118 8.62 -12.40 8.23
CA GLU A 118 7.29 -12.68 7.65
C GLU A 118 7.10 -11.97 6.30
N ARG A 119 7.47 -10.69 6.22
CA ARG A 119 7.42 -9.92 4.97
C ARG A 119 8.30 -10.55 3.88
N ASN A 120 9.49 -11.00 4.25
CA ASN A 120 10.40 -11.66 3.32
C ASN A 120 9.88 -13.01 2.84
N VAL A 121 9.26 -13.81 3.73
CA VAL A 121 8.60 -15.08 3.36
C VAL A 121 7.46 -14.85 2.37
N ILE A 122 6.61 -13.84 2.58
CA ILE A 122 5.53 -13.50 1.64
C ILE A 122 6.10 -13.11 0.28
N ARG A 123 7.13 -12.23 0.26
CA ARG A 123 7.80 -11.82 -0.98
C ARG A 123 8.40 -13.00 -1.74
N GLN A 124 9.05 -13.91 -1.02
CA GLN A 124 9.65 -15.11 -1.58
C GLN A 124 8.58 -15.98 -2.27
N ARG A 125 7.48 -16.26 -1.57
CA ARG A 125 6.34 -17.02 -2.13
C ARG A 125 5.73 -16.36 -3.36
N VAL A 126 5.59 -15.03 -3.36
CA VAL A 126 5.09 -14.29 -4.54
C VAL A 126 6.05 -14.44 -5.73
N LYS A 127 7.36 -14.34 -5.50
CA LYS A 127 8.37 -14.48 -6.55
C LYS A 127 8.34 -15.89 -7.15
N GLU A 128 8.27 -16.92 -6.30
CA GLU A 128 8.15 -18.32 -6.72
C GLU A 128 6.85 -18.56 -7.50
N GLY A 129 5.72 -18.04 -7.01
CA GLY A 129 4.43 -18.13 -7.69
C GLY A 129 4.43 -17.45 -9.07
N LEU A 130 5.05 -16.27 -9.19
CA LEU A 130 5.22 -15.57 -10.47
C LEU A 130 6.14 -16.33 -11.42
N ALA A 131 7.24 -16.92 -10.93
CA ALA A 131 8.13 -17.75 -11.73
C ALA A 131 7.39 -18.99 -12.27
N ALA A 132 6.64 -19.68 -11.42
CA ALA A 132 5.82 -20.83 -11.83
C ALA A 132 4.72 -20.44 -12.83
N ALA A 133 4.07 -19.29 -12.64
CA ALA A 133 3.07 -18.78 -13.58
C ALA A 133 3.68 -18.44 -14.95
N ARG A 134 4.87 -17.83 -14.99
CA ARG A 134 5.61 -17.55 -16.22
C ARG A 134 6.04 -18.83 -16.93
N ALA A 135 6.51 -19.84 -16.20
CA ALA A 135 6.84 -21.16 -16.74
C ALA A 135 5.62 -21.83 -17.40
N ARG A 136 4.41 -21.61 -16.86
CA ARG A 136 3.13 -22.02 -17.46
C ARG A 136 2.61 -21.09 -18.55
N GLY A 137 3.42 -20.16 -19.06
CA GLY A 137 3.09 -19.28 -20.17
C GLY A 137 2.31 -18.00 -19.81
N ARG A 138 2.02 -17.71 -18.53
CA ARG A 138 1.40 -16.43 -18.15
C ARG A 138 2.43 -15.29 -18.24
N LYS A 139 2.28 -14.40 -19.23
CA LYS A 139 3.14 -13.22 -19.41
C LYS A 139 2.99 -12.14 -18.33
N GLY A 140 1.81 -12.05 -17.68
CA GLY A 140 1.51 -10.99 -16.71
C GLY A 140 1.46 -9.59 -17.33
N GLY A 141 1.29 -8.55 -16.50
CA GLY A 141 1.23 -7.16 -16.93
C GLY A 141 -0.14 -6.67 -17.44
N ARG A 142 -0.25 -5.38 -17.76
CA ARG A 142 -1.48 -4.76 -18.27
C ARG A 142 -1.78 -5.31 -19.68
N PRO A 143 -3.01 -5.80 -19.96
CA PRO A 143 -3.38 -6.24 -21.30
C PRO A 143 -3.14 -5.14 -22.34
N ARG A 144 -2.59 -5.53 -23.50
CA ARG A 144 -2.41 -4.60 -24.63
C ARG A 144 -3.78 -4.19 -25.17
N ARG A 145 -4.02 -2.89 -25.32
CA ARG A 145 -5.26 -2.37 -25.92
C ARG A 145 -5.26 -2.41 -27.45
N MET A 146 -4.08 -2.32 -28.06
CA MET A 146 -3.91 -2.37 -29.51
C MET A 146 -3.60 -3.80 -29.95
N THR A 147 -4.43 -4.35 -30.84
CA THR A 147 -4.24 -5.65 -31.49
C THR A 147 -3.79 -5.43 -32.95
N PRO A 148 -3.23 -6.45 -33.64
CA PRO A 148 -2.87 -6.32 -35.04
C PRO A 148 -4.04 -5.89 -35.94
N GLU A 149 -5.24 -6.40 -35.68
CA GLU A 149 -6.45 -6.08 -36.44
C GLU A 149 -6.85 -4.62 -36.21
N ARG A 150 -6.86 -4.18 -34.95
CA ARG A 150 -7.13 -2.78 -34.60
C ARG A 150 -6.09 -1.85 -35.20
N LEU A 151 -4.82 -2.25 -35.24
CA LEU A 151 -3.76 -1.45 -35.83
C LEU A 151 -3.88 -1.33 -37.35
N ARG A 152 -4.23 -2.41 -38.06
CA ARG A 152 -4.51 -2.36 -39.50
C ARG A 152 -5.71 -1.47 -39.80
N TYR A 153 -6.78 -1.59 -39.00
CA TYR A 153 -7.97 -0.76 -39.16
C TYR A 153 -7.65 0.72 -38.89
N ALA A 154 -6.90 0.99 -37.82
CA ALA A 154 -6.43 2.33 -37.50
C ALA A 154 -5.56 2.95 -38.61
N GLN A 155 -4.66 2.16 -39.20
CA GLN A 155 -3.82 2.59 -40.33
C GLN A 155 -4.67 3.03 -41.51
N HIS A 156 -5.71 2.26 -41.86
CA HIS A 156 -6.62 2.61 -42.95
C HIS A 156 -7.36 3.92 -42.67
N LEU A 157 -7.93 4.07 -41.46
CA LEU A 157 -8.67 5.29 -41.07
C LEU A 157 -7.78 6.54 -41.02
N MET A 158 -6.52 6.39 -40.60
CA MET A 158 -5.57 7.52 -40.56
C MET A 158 -5.08 7.93 -41.95
N ALA A 159 -4.86 6.96 -42.85
CA ALA A 159 -4.44 7.23 -44.24
C ALA A 159 -5.56 7.85 -45.08
N ASP A 160 -6.83 7.48 -44.83
CA ASP A 160 -8.01 8.06 -45.48
C ASP A 160 -8.17 9.57 -45.15
N GLY A 161 -7.72 10.01 -43.97
CA GLY A 161 -7.69 11.43 -43.60
C GLY A 161 -9.06 12.09 -43.42
N SER A 162 -10.17 11.39 -43.68
CA SER A 162 -11.54 11.92 -43.62
C SER A 162 -12.07 12.13 -42.19
N ARG A 163 -11.42 11.55 -41.18
CA ARG A 163 -11.87 11.55 -39.79
C ARG A 163 -10.86 12.18 -38.86
N SER A 164 -11.37 12.88 -37.85
CA SER A 164 -10.54 13.40 -36.77
C SER A 164 -10.02 12.27 -35.87
N VAL A 165 -8.81 12.43 -35.35
CA VAL A 165 -8.17 11.45 -34.46
C VAL A 165 -9.03 11.09 -33.23
N PRO A 166 -9.73 12.02 -32.56
CA PRO A 166 -10.67 11.68 -31.50
C PRO A 166 -11.82 10.76 -31.95
N ALA A 167 -12.32 10.91 -33.17
CA ALA A 167 -13.36 10.04 -33.72
C ALA A 167 -12.82 8.62 -33.96
N ILE A 168 -11.63 8.51 -34.56
CA ILE A 168 -10.93 7.23 -34.77
C ILE A 168 -10.69 6.52 -33.44
N CYS A 169 -10.25 7.23 -32.40
CA CYS A 169 -10.04 6.68 -31.06
C CYS A 169 -11.31 6.09 -30.43
N ARG A 170 -12.47 6.72 -30.61
CA ARG A 170 -13.76 6.21 -30.11
C ARG A 170 -14.14 4.92 -30.84
N GLU A 171 -13.99 4.91 -32.15
CA GLU A 171 -14.31 3.77 -33.01
C GLU A 171 -13.43 2.55 -32.74
N LEU A 172 -12.17 2.76 -32.35
CA LEU A 172 -11.26 1.71 -31.92
C LEU A 172 -11.53 1.18 -30.49
N GLY A 173 -12.70 1.47 -29.92
CA GLY A 173 -13.10 1.03 -28.58
C GLY A 173 -12.47 1.86 -27.45
N GLY A 174 -12.29 3.17 -27.68
CA GLY A 174 -11.74 4.09 -26.67
C GLY A 174 -10.24 3.93 -26.45
N VAL A 175 -9.48 3.65 -27.51
CA VAL A 175 -8.02 3.65 -27.47
C VAL A 175 -7.54 5.10 -27.36
N PRO A 176 -6.72 5.48 -26.36
CA PRO A 176 -6.22 6.84 -26.24
C PRO A 176 -5.39 7.25 -27.46
N ALA A 177 -5.47 8.52 -27.85
CA ALA A 177 -4.69 9.07 -28.97
C ALA A 177 -3.18 8.85 -28.77
N SER A 178 -2.68 8.92 -27.53
CA SER A 178 -1.29 8.61 -27.20
C SER A 178 -0.89 7.17 -27.54
N THR A 179 -1.81 6.21 -27.35
CA THR A 179 -1.59 4.81 -27.75
C THR A 179 -1.62 4.67 -29.26
N LEU A 180 -2.53 5.36 -29.95
CA LEU A 180 -2.60 5.36 -31.41
C LEU A 180 -1.31 5.90 -32.03
N TYR A 181 -0.86 7.08 -31.61
CA TYR A 181 0.37 7.72 -32.08
C TYR A 181 1.67 7.02 -31.65
N HIS A 182 1.60 6.11 -30.68
CA HIS A 182 2.73 5.24 -30.36
C HIS A 182 3.02 4.25 -31.49
N TYR A 183 1.96 3.76 -32.17
CA TYR A 183 2.08 2.77 -33.24
C TYR A 183 2.09 3.39 -34.66
N LEU A 184 1.46 4.56 -34.84
CA LEU A 184 1.28 5.21 -36.14
C LEU A 184 1.79 6.66 -36.16
N HIS A 185 2.22 7.13 -37.33
CA HIS A 185 2.37 8.54 -37.65
C HIS A 185 1.02 9.17 -38.01
N ALA A 186 0.96 10.50 -38.07
CA ALA A 186 -0.28 11.22 -38.37
C ALA A 186 -0.85 10.92 -39.77
N ASP A 187 0.01 10.48 -40.71
CA ASP A 187 -0.32 10.08 -42.07
C ASP A 187 -0.73 8.59 -42.20
N GLY A 188 -0.82 7.86 -41.08
CA GLY A 188 -1.16 6.43 -41.08
C GLY A 188 0.02 5.49 -41.36
N THR A 189 1.24 6.00 -41.55
CA THR A 189 2.43 5.15 -41.68
C THR A 189 2.81 4.51 -40.34
N LEU A 190 3.38 3.31 -40.37
CA LEU A 190 3.73 2.55 -39.16
C LEU A 190 5.04 3.03 -38.56
N LYS A 191 5.02 3.25 -37.24
CA LYS A 191 6.24 3.41 -36.44
C LYS A 191 6.86 2.05 -36.12
N ALA A 192 8.09 2.05 -35.62
CA ALA A 192 8.78 0.83 -35.19
C ALA A 192 7.93 -0.08 -34.25
N PRO A 193 7.18 0.44 -33.26
CA PRO A 193 6.28 -0.39 -32.45
C PRO A 193 5.13 -1.01 -33.25
N GLY A 194 4.63 -0.31 -34.27
CA GLY A 194 3.56 -0.79 -35.16
C GLY A 194 4.04 -1.90 -36.08
N LEU A 195 5.21 -1.72 -36.69
CA LEU A 195 5.87 -2.74 -37.50
C LEU A 195 6.13 -4.03 -36.68
N ALA A 196 6.64 -3.88 -35.46
CA ALA A 196 6.87 -5.01 -34.56
C ALA A 196 5.57 -5.73 -34.17
N LEU A 197 4.46 -5.00 -33.95
CA LEU A 197 3.17 -5.59 -33.60
C LEU A 197 2.57 -6.42 -34.76
N LEU A 198 2.66 -5.92 -36.00
CA LEU A 198 2.19 -6.64 -37.17
C LEU A 198 3.10 -7.80 -37.59
N GLY A 199 4.42 -7.64 -37.39
CA GLY A 199 5.41 -8.70 -37.65
C GLY A 199 5.28 -9.89 -36.68
N ALA A 200 4.97 -9.62 -35.41
CA ALA A 200 4.74 -10.68 -34.42
C ALA A 200 3.48 -11.54 -34.70
N GLY A 201 2.48 -10.98 -35.38
CA GLY A 201 1.26 -11.71 -35.79
C GLY A 201 1.53 -12.77 -36.87
N ARG A 202 2.38 -12.46 -37.86
CA ARG A 202 2.73 -13.39 -38.95
C ARG A 202 3.54 -14.60 -38.49
N ALA A 203 4.30 -14.49 -37.38
CA ALA A 203 5.04 -15.61 -36.81
C ALA A 203 4.15 -16.60 -36.04
N ALA A 204 2.99 -16.14 -35.55
CA ALA A 204 2.04 -16.97 -34.79
C ALA A 204 1.07 -17.77 -35.69
N GLU A 205 0.99 -17.45 -36.98
CA GLU A 205 0.10 -18.10 -37.97
C GLU A 205 0.77 -19.22 -38.77
N ARG A 206 2.06 -19.55 -38.55
CA ARG A 206 2.68 -20.73 -39.18
C ARG A 206 2.18 -22.01 -38.49
N PRO A 207 1.46 -22.92 -39.18
CA PRO A 207 1.07 -24.19 -38.59
C PRO A 207 2.31 -25.05 -38.29
N PRO A 208 2.32 -25.82 -37.20
CA PRO A 208 3.46 -26.63 -36.81
C PRO A 208 3.50 -27.96 -37.58
N HIS A 209 3.42 -27.96 -38.92
CA HIS A 209 3.69 -29.16 -39.71
C HIS A 209 4.18 -28.79 -41.12
N ALA A 210 5.48 -28.93 -41.33
CA ALA A 210 6.06 -29.34 -42.61
C ALA A 210 7.47 -29.91 -42.35
N SER A 211 7.57 -31.21 -42.61
CA SER A 211 8.76 -32.09 -42.62
C SER A 211 9.28 -32.57 -41.27
#